data_AF-K9DZP1-F1
#
_entry.id   AF-K9DZP1-F1
#
_cell.length_a   1.000
_cell.length_b   1.000
_cell.length_c   1.000
_cell.angle_alpha   90.00
_cell.angle_beta   90.00
_cell.angle_gamma   90.00
#
_symmetry.space_group_name_H-M   'P 1'
#
loop_
_entity.id
_entity.type
_entity.pdbx_description
1 polymer ?
#
loop_
_entity_poly.entity_id
_entity_poly.type
_entity_poly.pdbx_seq_one_letter_code
_entity_poly.pdbx_strand_id
1 'polypeptide(L)' 'MKKLIYILCCLFCLCITIDMGCDIWEQVSTQPFTFRMFMRMLALLGWCFITYGVITQRYKWVQKLCK' A
#
# COMPACT_ATOMS: atom_id res chain seq x y z
N MET A 1 14.33 9.52 -16.67
CA MET A 1 13.54 10.08 -15.54
C MET A 1 12.27 9.30 -15.20
N LYS A 2 11.51 8.76 -16.17
CA LYS A 2 10.25 8.03 -15.91
C LYS A 2 10.39 6.74 -15.07
N LYS A 3 11.48 5.97 -15.28
CA LYS A 3 11.82 4.80 -14.44
C LYS A 3 12.11 5.16 -12.98
N LEU A 4 12.72 6.33 -12.74
CA LEU A 4 13.02 6.83 -11.40
C LEU A 4 11.72 7.20 -10.66
N ILE A 5 10.77 7.83 -11.38
CA ILE A 5 9.42 8.12 -10.87
C ILE A 5 8.67 6.83 -10.53
N TYR A 6 8.80 5.79 -11.36
CA TYR A 6 8.22 4.47 -11.08
C TYR A 6 8.81 3.84 -9.81
N ILE A 7 10.13 3.84 -9.66
CA ILE A 7 10.82 3.31 -8.47
C ILE A 7 10.40 4.07 -7.21
N LEU A 8 10.34 5.40 -7.27
CA LEU A 8 9.85 6.24 -6.19
C LEU A 8 8.39 5.93 -5.84
N CYS A 9 7.54 5.71 -6.84
CA CYS A 9 6.13 5.35 -6.63
C CYS A 9 5.99 3.98 -5.95
N CYS A 10 6.77 2.98 -6.37
CA CYS A 10 6.81 1.66 -5.72
C CYS A 10 7.32 1.74 -4.28
N LEU A 11 8.38 2.51 -4.03
CA LEU A 11 8.92 2.74 -2.69
C LEU A 11 7.88 3.43 -1.79
N PHE A 12 7.20 4.45 -2.31
CA PHE A 12 6.16 5.16 -1.58
C PHE A 12 4.97 4.26 -1.23
N CYS A 13 4.51 3.43 -2.17
CA CYS A 13 3.47 2.44 -1.91
C CYS A 13 3.90 1.43 -0.83
N LEU A 14 5.15 0.96 -0.86
CA LEU A 14 5.70 0.07 0.16
C LEU A 14 5.75 0.74 1.54
N CYS A 15 6.21 1.99 1.62
CA CYS A 15 6.24 2.74 2.89
C CYS A 15 4.85 2.89 3.49
N ILE A 16 3.83 3.21 2.69
CA ILE A 16 2.44 3.31 3.17
C ILE A 16 1.94 1.97 3.70
N THR A 17 2.23 0.86 3.01
CA THR A 17 1.84 -0.47 3.46
C THR A 17 2.48 -0.83 4.81
N ILE A 18 3.76 -0.50 4.99
CA ILE A 18 4.48 -0.72 6.24
C ILE A 18 3.90 0.16 7.35
N ASP A 19 3.72 1.46 7.09
CA ASP A 19 3.17 2.42 8.05
C ASP A 19 1.78 2.01 8.55
N MET A 20 0.86 1.71 7.64
CA MET A 20 -0.47 1.21 8.01
C MET A 20 -0.41 -0.14 8.73
N GLY A 21 0.51 -1.03 8.34
CA GLY A 21 0.72 -2.31 9.00
C GLY A 21 1.19 -2.15 10.45
N CYS A 22 2.14 -1.26 10.70
CA CYS A 22 2.62 -0.91 12.03
C CYS A 22 1.51 -0.26 12.87
N ASP A 23 0.76 0.69 12.32
CA ASP A 23 -0.35 1.37 13.04
C ASP A 23 -1.46 0.37 13.42
N ILE A 24 -1.79 -0.57 12.53
CA ILE A 24 -2.75 -1.65 12.84
C ILE A 24 -2.19 -2.58 13.91
N TRP A 25 -0.93 -2.98 13.81
CA TRP A 25 -0.29 -3.88 14.79
C TRP A 25 -0.26 -3.25 16.19
N GLU A 26 0.13 -1.97 16.27
CA GLU A 26 0.15 -1.22 17.52
C GLU A 26 -1.25 -1.11 18.12
N GLN A 27 -2.26 -0.77 17.33
CA GLN A 27 -3.65 -0.71 17.81
C GLN A 27 -4.17 -2.07 18.26
N VAL A 28 -3.85 -3.16 17.56
CA VAL A 28 -4.26 -4.53 17.95
C VAL A 28 -3.62 -4.92 19.28
N SER A 29 -2.37 -4.50 19.52
CA SER A 29 -1.65 -4.81 20.76
C SER A 29 -2.10 -4.00 21.98
N THR A 30 -2.65 -2.79 21.76
CA THR A 30 -2.95 -1.84 22.84
C THR A 30 -4.44 -1.62 23.09
N GLN A 31 -5.31 -1.84 22.10
CA GLN A 31 -6.73 -1.53 22.19
C GLN A 31 -7.61 -2.77 21.91
N PRO A 32 -8.78 -2.87 22.56
CA PRO A 32 -9.76 -3.89 22.20
C PRO A 32 -10.20 -3.72 20.74
N PHE A 33 -10.51 -4.83 20.09
CA PHE A 33 -10.89 -4.86 18.68
C PHE A 33 -12.13 -3.99 18.43
N THR A 34 -12.03 -3.02 17.52
CA THR A 34 -13.13 -2.10 17.16
C THR A 34 -13.48 -2.20 15.67
N PHE A 35 -14.71 -1.82 15.31
CA PHE A 35 -15.14 -1.75 13.90
C PHE A 35 -14.23 -0.85 13.05
N ARG A 36 -13.70 0.23 13.63
CA ARG A 36 -12.71 1.11 12.97
C ARG A 36 -11.43 0.36 12.60
N MET A 37 -10.95 -0.52 13.47
CA MET A 37 -9.77 -1.35 13.26
C MET A 37 -10.01 -2.37 12.14
N PHE A 38 -11.19 -2.99 12.10
CA PHE A 38 -11.60 -3.88 11.00
C PHE A 38 -11.63 -3.16 9.65
N MET A 39 -12.21 -1.95 9.59
CA MET A 39 -12.22 -1.14 8.37
C MET A 39 -10.79 -0.73 7.93
N ARG A 40 -9.88 -0.49 8.88
CA ARG A 40 -8.46 -0.24 8.59
C ARG A 40 -7.73 -1.46 8.05
N MET A 41 -8.00 -2.66 8.57
CA MET A 41 -7.45 -3.90 8.01
C MET A 41 -7.94 -4.16 6.58
N LEU A 42 -9.21 -3.91 6.28
CA LEU A 42 -9.74 -4.00 4.92
C LEU A 42 -9.09 -2.96 3.99
N ALA A 43 -8.87 -1.73 4.48
CA ALA A 43 -8.15 -0.71 3.73
C ALA A 43 -6.71 -1.13 3.41
N LEU A 44 -6.00 -1.73 4.38
CA LEU A 44 -4.66 -2.30 4.17
C LEU A 44 -4.67 -3.38 3.09
N LEU A 45 -5.62 -4.32 3.13
CA LEU A 45 -5.75 -5.37 2.12
C LEU A 45 -6.02 -4.79 0.72
N GLY A 46 -6.89 -3.80 0.62
CA GLY A 46 -7.15 -3.07 -0.63
C GLY A 46 -5.89 -2.36 -1.14
N TRP A 47 -5.12 -1.74 -0.24
CA TRP A 47 -3.87 -1.06 -0.57
C TRP A 47 -2.78 -2.02 -1.02
N CYS A 48 -2.66 -3.21 -0.42
CA CYS A 48 -1.78 -4.29 -0.88
C CYS A 48 -2.12 -4.71 -2.31
N PHE A 49 -3.40 -4.82 -2.66
CA PHE A 49 -3.84 -5.13 -4.02
C PHE A 49 -3.45 -4.04 -5.03
N ILE A 50 -3.62 -2.77 -4.66
CA ILE A 50 -3.21 -1.64 -5.51
C ILE A 50 -1.69 -1.64 -5.69
N THR A 51 -0.93 -1.81 -4.61
CA THR A 51 0.54 -1.88 -4.63
C THR A 51 1.04 -3.02 -5.52
N TYR A 52 0.43 -4.21 -5.39
CA TYR A 52 0.72 -5.34 -6.27
C TYR A 52 0.39 -5.03 -7.74
N GLY A 53 -0.72 -4.34 -8.01
CA GLY A 53 -1.08 -3.89 -9.36
C GLY A 53 -0.10 -2.88 -9.97
N VAL A 54 0.51 -2.03 -9.14
CA VAL A 54 1.56 -1.09 -9.56
C VAL A 54 2.88 -1.84 -9.83
N ILE A 55 3.26 -2.77 -8.96
CA ILE A 55 4.48 -3.59 -9.13
C ILE A 55 4.37 -4.47 -10.37
N THR A 56 3.22 -5.14 -10.57
CA THR A 56 2.96 -5.99 -11.74
C THR A 56 2.60 -5.22 -13.00
N GLN A 57 2.65 -3.88 -12.96
CA GLN A 57 2.35 -3.01 -14.10
C GLN A 57 0.98 -3.30 -14.73
N ARG A 58 -0.01 -3.74 -13.95
CA ARG A 58 -1.38 -4.00 -14.45
C ARG A 58 -2.07 -2.72 -14.91
N TYR A 59 -1.66 -1.57 -14.38
CA TYR A 59 -2.25 -0.30 -14.74
C TYR A 59 -1.61 0.32 -15.99
N LYS A 60 -2.44 0.77 -16.93
CA LYS A 60 -2.00 1.41 -18.19
C LYS A 60 -1.11 2.64 -17.97
N TRP A 61 -1.33 3.39 -16.89
CA TRP A 61 -0.49 4.56 -16.53
C TRP A 61 0.90 4.14 -16.05
N VAL A 62 0.99 3.03 -15.31
CA VAL A 62 2.26 2.43 -14.86
C VAL A 62 3.04 1.86 -16.05
N GLN A 63 2.38 1.20 -17.00
CA GLN A 63 3.03 0.71 -18.23
C GLN A 63 3.63 1.85 -19.06
N LYS A 64 2.96 3.01 -19.12
CA LYS A 64 3.47 4.22 -19.80
C LYS A 64 4.67 4.85 -19.09
N LEU A 65 4.86 4.61 -17.80
CA LEU A 65 6.02 5.10 -17.03
C LEU A 65 7.24 4.19 -17.17
N CYS A 66 7.04 2.90 -17.47
CA CYS A 66 8.13 1.93 -17.67
C CYS A 66 8.64 1.84 -19.12
N LYS A 67 7.86 2.27 -20.13
CA LYS A 67 8.32 2.50 -21.51
C LYS A 67 9.14 3.79 -21.63
#